data_AF-A0A7J2HGM4-F1
#
_entry.id   AF-A0A7J2HGM4-F1
#
_cell.length_a   1.000
_cell.length_b   1.000
_cell.length_c   1.000
_cell.angle_alpha   90.00
_cell.angle_beta   90.00
_cell.angle_gamma   90.00
#
_symmetry.space_group_name_H-M   'P 1'
#
loop_
_entity.id
_entity.type
_entity.pdbx_description
1 polymer ?
#
loop_
_entity_poly.entity_id
_entity_poly.type
_entity_poly.pdbx_seq_one_letter_code
_entity_poly.pdbx_strand_id
1 'polypeptide(L)'
;MPTLRFNPHFIDLCKAYLRRNPRSARDVKEFLRRCGRLAAYKLEERFEANSWDELISGESRKLMAVYVPQEDAEQIRRILEKYGIFMTLSSFYYFSALMVLLENWELPPRI
;
A
#
# COMPACT_ATOMS: atom_id res chain seq x y z
N MET A 1 15.49 -1.65 -14.19
CA MET A 1 14.25 -1.89 -13.43
C MET A 1 14.60 -2.09 -11.96
N PRO A 2 14.00 -1.37 -11.01
CA PRO A 2 14.23 -1.63 -9.59
C PRO A 2 13.68 -3.03 -9.22
N THR A 3 14.49 -3.81 -8.50
CA THR A 3 14.05 -5.10 -7.96
C THR A 3 13.65 -4.88 -6.51
N LEU A 4 12.36 -5.05 -6.19
CA LEU A 4 11.85 -4.91 -4.84
C LEU A 4 11.89 -6.26 -4.12
N ARG A 5 12.39 -6.25 -2.87
CA ARG A 5 12.37 -7.41 -1.98
C ARG A 5 11.23 -7.27 -0.99
N PHE A 6 10.49 -8.34 -0.79
CA PHE A 6 9.33 -8.40 0.09
C PHE A 6 9.53 -9.52 1.12
N ASN A 7 8.99 -9.31 2.31
CA ASN A 7 8.93 -10.27 3.40
C ASN A 7 8.15 -11.53 2.97
N PRO A 8 8.66 -12.75 3.25
CA PRO A 8 7.99 -14.00 2.88
C PRO A 8 6.56 -14.14 3.42
N HIS A 9 6.29 -13.73 4.66
CA HIS A 9 4.95 -13.83 5.25
C HIS A 9 3.93 -12.96 4.51
N PHE A 10 4.36 -11.78 4.06
CA PHE A 10 3.52 -10.94 3.21
C PHE A 10 3.27 -11.57 1.85
N ILE A 11 4.29 -12.18 1.24
CA ILE A 11 4.11 -12.94 0.00
C ILE A 11 3.08 -14.07 0.18
N ASP A 12 3.09 -14.75 1.32
CA ASP A 12 2.14 -15.81 1.61
C ASP A 12 0.70 -15.30 1.78
N LEU A 13 0.52 -14.11 2.35
CA LEU A 13 -0.79 -13.43 2.36
C LEU A 13 -1.28 -13.13 0.94
N CYS A 14 -0.42 -12.59 0.07
CA CYS A 14 -0.77 -12.35 -1.32
C CYS A 14 -1.15 -13.65 -2.07
N LYS A 15 -0.43 -14.75 -1.82
CA LYS A 15 -0.78 -16.06 -2.37
C LYS A 15 -2.16 -16.51 -1.87
N ALA A 16 -2.42 -16.38 -0.57
CA ALA A 16 -3.69 -16.79 0.02
C ALA A 16 -4.87 -16.01 -0.57
N TYR A 17 -4.70 -14.70 -0.79
CA TYR A 17 -5.70 -13.88 -1.47
C TYR A 17 -5.93 -14.33 -2.91
N LEU A 18 -4.88 -14.56 -3.70
CA LEU A 18 -5.01 -14.98 -5.10
C LEU A 18 -5.67 -16.36 -5.26
N ARG A 19 -5.51 -17.26 -4.29
CA ARG A 19 -6.25 -18.54 -4.29
C ARG A 19 -7.77 -18.32 -4.18
N ARG A 20 -8.20 -17.31 -3.44
CA ARG A 20 -9.62 -16.93 -3.29
C ARG A 20 -10.11 -16.10 -4.48
N ASN A 21 -9.22 -15.28 -5.05
CA ASN A 21 -9.51 -14.32 -6.11
C ASN A 21 -8.59 -14.53 -7.33
N PRO A 22 -8.71 -15.66 -8.07
CA PRO A 22 -7.79 -16.00 -9.15
C PRO A 22 -7.86 -15.04 -10.35
N ARG A 23 -8.96 -14.27 -10.47
CA ARG A 23 -9.14 -13.26 -11.53
C ARG A 23 -8.35 -11.97 -11.28
N SER A 24 -7.79 -11.78 -10.07
CA SER A 24 -7.06 -10.57 -9.72
C SER A 24 -5.62 -10.53 -10.27
N ALA A 25 -4.95 -11.67 -10.49
CA ALA A 25 -3.64 -11.75 -11.18
C ALA A 25 -3.22 -13.21 -11.49
N ARG A 26 -2.28 -13.44 -12.43
CA ARG A 26 -1.63 -14.75 -12.69
C ARG A 26 -0.82 -15.20 -11.47
N ASP A 27 -0.05 -14.28 -10.92
CA ASP A 27 0.91 -14.55 -9.86
C ASP A 27 1.07 -13.34 -8.92
N VAL A 28 1.80 -13.56 -7.82
CA VAL A 28 2.02 -12.52 -6.79
C VAL A 28 2.79 -11.32 -7.35
N LYS A 29 3.70 -11.50 -8.31
CA LYS A 29 4.47 -10.39 -8.89
C LYS A 29 3.58 -9.51 -9.77
N GLU A 30 2.69 -10.10 -10.55
CA GLU A 30 1.66 -9.36 -11.28
C GLU A 30 0.68 -8.68 -10.33
N PHE A 31 0.22 -9.36 -9.29
CA PHE A 31 -0.67 -8.79 -8.28
C PHE A 31 -0.10 -7.51 -7.66
N LEU A 32 1.14 -7.56 -7.16
CA LEU A 32 1.81 -6.39 -6.56
C LEU A 32 1.96 -5.24 -7.55
N ARG A 33 2.28 -5.53 -8.83
CA ARG A 33 2.35 -4.50 -9.87
C ARG A 33 0.99 -3.84 -10.11
N ARG A 34 -0.10 -4.62 -10.15
CA ARG A 34 -1.46 -4.09 -10.33
C ARG A 34 -1.90 -3.25 -9.13
N CYS A 35 -1.61 -3.69 -7.91
CA CYS A 35 -1.86 -2.92 -6.68
C CYS A 35 -1.13 -1.56 -6.71
N GLY A 36 0.16 -1.54 -7.05
CA GLY A 36 0.93 -0.30 -7.14
C GLY A 36 0.37 0.67 -8.19
N ARG A 37 -0.04 0.17 -9.36
CA ARG A 37 -0.68 0.99 -10.40
C ARG A 37 -2.02 1.57 -9.96
N LEU A 38 -2.87 0.75 -9.31
CA LEU A 38 -4.16 1.21 -8.81
C LEU A 38 -3.98 2.30 -7.75
N ALA A 39 -3.00 2.14 -6.86
CA ALA A 39 -2.69 3.14 -5.86
C ALA A 39 -2.20 4.45 -6.48
N ALA A 40 -1.32 4.40 -7.48
CA ALA A 40 -0.87 5.57 -8.21
C ALA A 40 -2.05 6.30 -8.87
N TYR A 41 -2.89 5.55 -9.60
CA TYR A 41 -4.09 6.11 -10.23
C TYR A 41 -5.04 6.77 -9.22
N LYS A 42 -5.33 6.11 -8.09
CA LYS A 42 -6.22 6.68 -7.05
C LYS A 42 -5.63 7.93 -6.39
N LEU A 43 -4.30 8.01 -6.30
CA LEU A 43 -3.64 9.21 -5.80
C LEU A 43 -3.71 10.33 -6.83
N GLU A 44 -3.31 10.07 -8.08
CA GLU A 44 -3.40 11.05 -9.18
C GLU A 44 -4.84 11.55 -9.36
N GLU A 45 -5.84 10.66 -9.44
CA GLU A 45 -7.25 11.02 -9.61
C GLU A 45 -7.79 11.89 -8.46
N ARG A 46 -7.39 11.64 -7.20
CA ARG A 46 -7.90 12.39 -6.04
C ARG A 46 -7.13 13.67 -5.74
N PHE A 47 -5.84 13.70 -6.05
CA PHE A 47 -4.94 14.81 -5.71
C PHE A 47 -4.65 15.76 -6.88
N GLU A 48 -4.82 15.36 -8.15
CA GLU A 48 -4.80 16.29 -9.30
C GLU A 48 -6.18 16.92 -9.55
N ALA A 49 -7.29 16.26 -9.18
CA ALA A 49 -8.64 16.80 -9.40
C ALA A 49 -9.07 17.88 -8.38
N ASN A 50 -8.31 18.08 -7.31
CA ASN A 50 -8.52 19.12 -6.31
C ASN A 50 -7.20 19.90 -6.19
N SER A 51 -7.23 21.24 -6.09
CA SER A 51 -6.03 22.10 -6.01
C SER A 51 -5.22 21.93 -4.70
N TRP A 52 -4.91 20.69 -4.31
CA TRP A 52 -4.03 20.40 -3.18
C TRP A 52 -2.60 20.87 -3.43
N ASP A 53 -2.21 21.10 -4.69
CA ASP A 53 -0.96 21.79 -5.02
C ASP A 53 -0.89 23.19 -4.37
N GLU A 54 -2.01 23.89 -4.21
CA GLU A 54 -2.08 25.16 -3.47
C GLU A 54 -2.01 24.95 -1.94
N LEU A 55 -2.59 23.87 -1.40
CA LEU A 55 -2.55 23.52 0.02
C LEU A 55 -1.18 22.98 0.49
N ILE A 56 -0.41 22.37 -0.41
CA ILE A 56 0.92 21.80 -0.12
C ILE A 56 2.03 22.83 -0.42
N SER A 57 1.80 23.78 -1.33
CA SER A 57 2.76 24.84 -1.65
C SER A 57 2.75 26.01 -0.65
N GLY A 58 1.66 26.21 0.10
CA GLY A 58 1.57 27.17 1.19
C GLY A 58 1.85 26.54 2.57
N GLU A 59 3.08 26.68 3.07
CA GLU A 59 3.50 26.32 4.44
C GLU A 59 3.12 24.92 4.96
N SER A 60 3.86 23.86 4.58
CA SER A 60 3.85 22.64 5.43
C SER A 60 5.07 21.74 5.24
N ARG A 61 6.22 22.17 5.74
CA ARG A 61 7.27 21.24 6.22
C ARG A 61 7.26 21.11 7.74
N LYS A 62 6.22 21.62 8.42
CA LYS A 62 6.07 21.48 9.86
C LYS A 62 5.44 20.12 10.11
N LEU A 63 6.27 19.13 10.42
CA LEU A 63 5.80 17.82 10.85
C LEU A 63 4.83 18.02 12.02
N MET A 64 3.59 17.59 11.85
CA MET A 64 2.63 17.58 12.93
C MET A 64 2.88 16.34 13.78
N ALA A 65 3.18 16.56 15.07
CA ALA A 65 3.23 15.48 16.03
C ALA A 65 1.79 15.02 16.32
N VAL A 66 1.48 13.77 15.98
CA VAL A 66 0.23 13.12 16.34
C VAL A 66 0.54 12.15 17.48
N TYR A 67 -0.20 12.25 18.58
CA TYR A 67 -0.10 11.26 19.64
C TYR A 67 -0.78 9.97 19.20
N VAL A 68 -0.04 8.88 19.25
CA VAL A 68 -0.55 7.52 19.06
C VAL A 68 -0.42 6.81 20.40
N PRO A 69 -1.50 6.23 20.96
CA PRO A 69 -1.43 5.44 22.18
C PRO A 69 -0.36 4.35 22.11
N GLN A 70 0.31 4.08 23.23
CA GLN A 70 1.43 3.14 23.28
C GLN A 70 1.03 1.71 22.85
N GLU A 71 -0.16 1.25 23.25
CA GLU A 71 -0.68 -0.07 22.88
C GLU A 71 -0.88 -0.19 21.36
N ASP A 72 -1.47 0.84 20.74
CA ASP A 72 -1.64 0.92 19.29
C ASP A 72 -0.26 0.96 18.59
N ALA A 73 0.67 1.75 19.11
CA ALA A 73 2.01 1.87 18.55
C ALA A 73 2.79 0.55 18.60
N GLU A 74 2.67 -0.22 19.69
CA GLU A 74 3.29 -1.54 19.83
C GLU A 74 2.63 -2.59 18.93
N GLN A 75 1.31 -2.58 18.82
CA GLN A 75 0.59 -3.45 17.90
C GLN A 75 0.99 -3.16 16.45
N ILE A 76 1.03 -1.88 16.07
CA ILE A 76 1.49 -1.44 14.75
C ILE A 76 2.94 -1.88 14.55
N ARG A 77 3.84 -1.64 15.51
CA ARG A 77 5.26 -2.03 15.40
C ARG A 77 5.43 -3.54 15.17
N ARG A 78 4.67 -4.39 15.89
CA ARG A 78 4.70 -5.85 15.68
C ARG A 78 4.23 -6.25 14.28
N ILE A 79 3.21 -5.57 13.76
CA ILE A 79 2.72 -5.79 12.38
C ILE A 79 3.80 -5.35 11.37
N LEU A 80 4.39 -4.18 11.58
CA LEU A 80 5.45 -3.64 10.72
C LEU A 80 6.69 -4.54 10.69
N GLU A 81 7.13 -5.04 11.85
CA GLU A 81 8.25 -5.97 11.96
C GLU A 81 7.93 -7.32 11.30
N LYS A 82 6.75 -7.86 11.57
CA LYS A 82 6.31 -9.16 11.03
C LYS A 82 6.23 -9.14 9.50
N TYR A 83 5.80 -8.03 8.90
CA TYR A 83 5.57 -7.94 7.45
C TYR A 83 6.59 -7.06 6.70
N GLY A 84 7.49 -6.34 7.39
CA GLY A 84 8.54 -5.51 6.79
C GLY A 84 8.03 -4.26 6.06
N ILE A 85 7.14 -3.48 6.67
CA ILE A 85 6.41 -2.37 6.02
C ILE A 85 6.96 -0.99 6.46
N PHE A 86 6.93 0.01 5.55
CA PHE A 86 7.23 1.45 5.72
C PHE A 86 8.71 1.92 5.63
N MET A 87 8.91 3.05 4.90
CA MET A 87 10.15 3.82 4.56
C MET A 87 10.77 3.75 3.14
N THR A 88 10.30 2.94 2.19
CA THR A 88 10.88 2.85 0.81
C THR A 88 9.82 2.69 -0.28
N LEU A 89 10.20 2.69 -1.57
CA LEU A 89 9.29 2.33 -2.67
C LEU A 89 8.56 1.00 -2.40
N SER A 90 9.23 0.02 -1.76
CA SER A 90 8.61 -1.22 -1.32
C SER A 90 7.40 -0.98 -0.41
N SER A 91 7.48 0.01 0.48
CA SER A 91 6.42 0.35 1.43
C SER A 91 5.15 0.86 0.77
N PHE A 92 5.28 1.60 -0.34
CA PHE A 92 4.14 1.98 -1.16
C PHE A 92 3.43 0.74 -1.73
N TYR A 93 4.21 -0.24 -2.20
CA TYR A 93 3.67 -1.51 -2.68
C TYR A 93 3.05 -2.37 -1.57
N TYR A 94 3.61 -2.34 -0.35
CA TYR A 94 3.00 -2.98 0.80
C TYR A 94 1.66 -2.35 1.18
N PHE A 95 1.61 -1.02 1.30
CA PHE A 95 0.39 -0.30 1.65
C PHE A 95 -0.71 -0.54 0.63
N SER A 96 -0.40 -0.37 -0.66
CA SER A 96 -1.37 -0.57 -1.73
C SER A 96 -1.91 -1.99 -1.80
N ALA A 97 -1.07 -3.00 -1.55
CA ALA A 97 -1.53 -4.38 -1.43
C ALA A 97 -2.40 -4.61 -0.19
N LEU A 98 -2.05 -4.03 0.96
CA LEU A 98 -2.87 -4.14 2.18
C LEU A 98 -4.27 -3.55 1.99
N MET A 99 -4.39 -2.42 1.30
CA MET A 99 -5.70 -1.82 1.00
C MET A 99 -6.60 -2.76 0.19
N VAL A 100 -6.03 -3.54 -0.73
CA VAL A 100 -6.77 -4.56 -1.47
C VAL A 100 -7.06 -5.80 -0.62
N LEU A 101 -6.08 -6.27 0.16
CA LEU A 101 -6.22 -7.45 1.02
C LEU A 101 -7.29 -7.25 2.11
N LEU A 102 -7.44 -6.03 2.59
CA LEU A 102 -8.43 -5.63 3.59
C LEU A 102 -9.77 -5.21 2.95
N GLU A 103 -9.96 -5.47 1.64
CA GLU A 103 -11.18 -5.18 0.89
C GLU A 103 -11.59 -3.70 0.86
N ASN A 104 -10.66 -2.79 1.21
CA ASN A 104 -10.88 -1.35 1.11
C ASN A 104 -10.84 -0.88 -0.35
N TRP A 105 -10.02 -1.54 -1.19
CA TRP A 105 -9.93 -1.29 -2.63
C TRP A 105 -10.16 -2.56 -3.42
N GLU A 106 -10.92 -2.45 -4.51
CA GLU A 106 -11.14 -3.55 -5.45
C GLU A 106 -10.24 -3.40 -6.68
N LEU A 107 -9.54 -4.47 -7.05
CA LEU A 107 -8.79 -4.52 -8.31
C LEU A 107 -9.75 -4.84 -9.46
N PRO A 108 -9.70 -4.10 -10.59
CA PRO A 108 -10.48 -4.43 -11.76
C PRO A 108 -10.14 -5.86 -12.25
N PRO A 109 -11.08 -6.57 -12.90
CA PRO A 109 -10.82 -7.90 -13.44
C PRO A 109 -9.64 -7.88 -14.40
N ARG A 110 -8.85 -8.96 -14.42
CA ARG A 110 -7.78 -9.09 -15.42
C ARG A 110 -8.41 -9.32 -16.80
N ILE A 111 -8.08 -8.47 -17.75
CA ILE A 111 -8.38 -8.65 -19.18
C ILE A 111 -7.32 -9.57 -19.80
#